data_AF-E9EA94-F1
#
_entry.id   AF-E9EA94-F1
#
_cell.length_a   1.000
_cell.length_b   1.000
_cell.length_c   1.000
_cell.angle_alpha   90.00
_cell.angle_beta   90.00
_cell.angle_gamma   90.00
#
_symmetry.space_group_name_H-M   'P 1'
#
loop_
_entity.id
_entity.type
_entity.pdbx_description
1 polymer ?
#
loop_
_entity_poly.entity_id
_entity_poly.type
_entity_poly.pdbx_seq_one_letter_code
_entity_poly.pdbx_strand_id
1 'polypeptide(L)'
;MSTLPRDTKYGRLVGTDRAGNKFFENMEELPLRTRWVEYAKHDYDAAQIEPGWHAWISYSVDKPPTEDALIATGLRKFEKPYPIPNYTQTRGAFKTYSTTKPKISAWEPVAAQRT
;
A
#
# COMPACT_ATOMS: atom_id res chain seq x y z
N MET A 1 -19.34 -14.40 -12.39
CA MET A 1 -19.07 -13.19 -13.19
C MET A 1 -18.64 -12.10 -12.23
N SER A 2 -17.34 -11.83 -12.15
CA SER A 2 -16.85 -10.66 -11.41
C SER A 2 -17.08 -9.40 -12.25
N THR A 3 -17.49 -8.32 -11.61
CA THR A 3 -18.10 -7.15 -12.25
C THR A 3 -17.16 -5.95 -12.40
N LEU A 4 -15.84 -6.10 -12.20
CA LEU A 4 -14.92 -4.96 -12.11
C LEU A 4 -13.55 -5.18 -12.81
N PRO A 5 -13.57 -5.69 -14.05
CA PRO A 5 -12.90 -4.95 -15.12
C PRO A 5 -13.84 -4.73 -16.31
N ARG A 6 -13.62 -3.67 -17.10
CA ARG A 6 -14.27 -3.46 -18.41
C ARG A 6 -13.92 -4.55 -19.45
N ASP A 7 -13.16 -5.54 -19.03
CA ASP A 7 -12.58 -6.64 -19.78
C ASP A 7 -12.97 -7.95 -19.09
N THR A 8 -13.69 -8.82 -19.79
CA THR A 8 -14.16 -10.10 -19.24
C THR A 8 -12.99 -11.07 -19.17
N LYS A 9 -12.49 -11.33 -17.97
CA LYS A 9 -11.40 -12.26 -17.72
C LYS A 9 -11.83 -13.45 -16.87
N TYR A 10 -11.10 -14.55 -17.00
CA TYR A 10 -11.25 -15.73 -16.15
C TYR A 10 -9.86 -16.26 -15.79
N GLY A 11 -9.68 -16.74 -14.56
CA GLY A 11 -8.41 -17.27 -14.10
C GLY A 11 -8.50 -17.88 -12.72
N ARG A 12 -7.38 -18.46 -12.27
CA ARG A 12 -7.25 -19.04 -10.93
C ARG A 12 -7.06 -17.95 -9.90
N LEU A 13 -7.81 -18.01 -8.80
CA LEU A 13 -7.57 -17.17 -7.62
C LEU A 13 -6.25 -17.59 -6.96
N VAL A 14 -5.26 -16.72 -6.99
CA VAL A 14 -3.93 -16.94 -6.41
C VAL A 14 -3.92 -16.59 -4.92
N GLY A 15 -4.65 -15.55 -4.52
CA GLY A 15 -4.80 -15.19 -3.12
C GLY A 15 -5.48 -13.86 -2.93
N THR A 16 -5.54 -13.43 -1.67
CA THR A 16 -6.14 -12.17 -1.24
C THR A 16 -5.21 -11.43 -0.31
N ASP A 17 -5.10 -10.11 -0.46
CA ASP A 17 -4.36 -9.27 0.48
C ASP A 17 -5.21 -8.89 1.71
N ARG A 18 -4.63 -8.15 2.66
CA ARG A 18 -5.36 -7.71 3.87
C ARG A 18 -6.35 -6.60 3.61
N ALA A 19 -6.24 -5.90 2.48
CA ALA A 19 -7.22 -4.92 2.03
C ALA A 19 -8.46 -5.59 1.42
N GLY A 20 -8.39 -6.90 1.17
CA GLY A 20 -9.46 -7.70 0.56
C GLY A 20 -9.37 -7.78 -0.97
N ASN A 21 -8.33 -7.22 -1.58
CA ASN A 21 -8.10 -7.31 -3.02
C ASN A 21 -7.79 -8.75 -3.40
N LYS A 22 -8.37 -9.23 -4.50
CA LYS A 22 -8.22 -10.60 -4.98
C LYS A 22 -7.31 -10.63 -6.20
N PHE A 23 -6.33 -11.53 -6.21
CA PHE A 23 -5.34 -11.65 -7.27
C PHE A 23 -5.56 -12.91 -8.09
N PHE A 24 -5.52 -12.78 -9.41
CA PHE A 24 -5.82 -13.86 -10.33
C PHE A 24 -4.71 -14.03 -11.37
N GLU A 25 -4.58 -15.27 -11.87
CA GLU A 25 -3.62 -15.63 -12.90
C GLU A 25 -4.26 -16.56 -13.96
N ASN A 26 -3.93 -16.31 -15.23
CA ASN A 26 -4.23 -17.17 -16.38
C ASN A 26 -3.12 -17.07 -17.42
N MET A 27 -2.43 -18.19 -17.71
CA MET A 27 -1.30 -18.26 -18.64
C MET A 27 -1.72 -18.35 -20.12
N GLU A 28 -3.00 -18.48 -20.43
CA GLU A 28 -3.53 -18.49 -21.81
C GLU A 28 -3.68 -17.08 -22.39
N GLU A 29 -3.60 -16.05 -21.54
CA GLU A 29 -3.66 -14.65 -21.95
C GLU A 29 -2.35 -14.17 -22.58
N LEU A 30 -2.43 -13.05 -23.30
CA LEU A 30 -1.25 -12.39 -23.86
C LEU A 30 -0.23 -12.04 -22.75
N PRO A 31 1.09 -12.03 -23.07
CA PRO A 31 2.11 -11.60 -22.14
C PRO A 31 1.76 -10.26 -21.48
N LEU A 32 2.05 -10.13 -20.19
CA LEU A 32 1.70 -9.00 -19.32
C LEU A 32 0.22 -8.83 -18.99
N ARG A 33 -0.69 -9.62 -19.57
CA ARG A 33 -2.12 -9.65 -19.23
C ARG A 33 -2.54 -10.91 -18.46
N THR A 34 -1.59 -11.80 -18.15
CA THR A 34 -1.83 -13.07 -17.47
C THR A 34 -2.17 -12.90 -15.99
N ARG A 35 -1.75 -11.81 -15.35
CA ARG A 35 -2.06 -11.48 -13.95
C ARG A 35 -2.95 -10.24 -13.85
N TRP A 36 -3.91 -10.25 -12.94
CA TRP A 36 -4.73 -9.06 -12.64
C TRP A 36 -5.23 -9.08 -11.18
N VAL A 37 -5.75 -7.93 -10.77
CA VAL A 37 -6.34 -7.73 -9.44
C VAL A 37 -7.81 -7.31 -9.58
N GLU A 38 -8.65 -7.82 -8.71
CA GLU A 38 -9.99 -7.31 -8.45
C GLU A 38 -9.97 -6.61 -7.09
N TYR A 39 -10.12 -5.28 -7.11
CA TYR A 39 -10.11 -4.48 -5.89
C TYR A 39 -11.38 -4.73 -5.06
N ALA A 40 -11.24 -4.77 -3.74
CA ALA A 40 -12.38 -4.90 -2.84
C ALA A 40 -13.26 -3.64 -2.80
N LYS A 41 -12.66 -2.47 -3.05
CA LYS A 41 -13.34 -1.17 -3.04
C LYS A 41 -13.67 -0.71 -4.46
N HIS A 42 -14.81 -0.05 -4.61
CA HIS A 42 -15.22 0.53 -5.89
C HIS A 42 -14.37 1.76 -6.26
N ASP A 43 -13.97 2.57 -5.28
CA ASP A 43 -13.03 3.68 -5.49
C ASP A 43 -11.59 3.14 -5.40
N TYR A 44 -11.21 2.40 -6.43
CA TYR A 44 -9.95 1.67 -6.49
C TYR A 44 -8.80 2.58 -6.92
N ASP A 45 -7.62 2.32 -6.36
CA ASP A 45 -6.35 2.96 -6.71
C ASP A 45 -5.26 1.89 -6.73
N ALA A 46 -4.32 1.99 -7.68
CA ALA A 46 -3.17 1.11 -7.78
C ALA A 46 -2.33 1.09 -6.49
N ALA A 47 -2.29 2.20 -5.76
CA ALA A 47 -1.59 2.30 -4.48
C ALA A 47 -2.28 1.53 -3.33
N GLN A 48 -3.43 0.88 -3.56
CA GLN A 48 -4.09 0.02 -2.56
C GLN A 48 -3.53 -1.41 -2.54
N ILE A 49 -2.70 -1.79 -3.51
CA ILE A 49 -2.06 -3.12 -3.57
C ILE A 49 -0.92 -3.18 -2.53
N GLU A 50 -0.90 -4.23 -1.71
CA GLU A 50 0.21 -4.45 -0.79
C GLU A 50 1.56 -4.69 -1.50
N PRO A 51 2.71 -4.31 -0.89
CA PRO A 51 4.01 -4.35 -1.57
C PRO A 51 4.42 -5.71 -2.16
N GLY A 52 4.17 -6.81 -1.44
CA GLY A 52 4.48 -8.16 -1.93
C GLY A 52 3.63 -8.54 -3.16
N TRP A 53 2.34 -8.21 -3.13
CA TRP A 53 1.43 -8.42 -4.25
C TRP A 53 1.75 -7.50 -5.42
N HIS A 54 2.23 -6.29 -5.16
CA HIS A 54 2.69 -5.34 -6.17
C HIS A 54 3.91 -5.88 -6.94
N ALA A 55 4.86 -6.52 -6.25
CA ALA A 55 5.99 -7.18 -6.91
C ALA A 55 5.54 -8.34 -7.81
N TRP A 56 4.60 -9.16 -7.33
CA TRP A 56 4.08 -10.31 -8.08
C TRP A 56 3.26 -9.91 -9.32
N ILE A 57 2.34 -8.96 -9.19
CA ILE A 57 1.50 -8.50 -10.31
C ILE A 57 2.33 -7.77 -11.39
N SER A 58 3.46 -7.17 -10.98
CA SER A 58 4.39 -6.49 -11.88
C SER A 58 5.44 -7.43 -12.50
N TYR A 59 5.28 -8.75 -12.37
CA TYR A 59 6.22 -9.78 -12.85
C TYR A 59 7.66 -9.62 -12.34
N SER A 60 7.85 -8.94 -11.19
CA SER A 60 9.18 -8.83 -10.56
C SER A 60 9.56 -10.11 -9.82
N VAL A 61 8.55 -10.85 -9.35
CA VAL A 61 8.70 -12.15 -8.70
C VAL A 61 7.67 -13.13 -9.28
N ASP A 62 8.06 -14.40 -9.38
CA ASP A 62 7.17 -15.46 -9.87
C ASP A 62 6.23 -15.97 -8.79
N LYS A 63 6.75 -16.12 -7.57
CA LYS A 63 6.00 -16.64 -6.42
C LYS A 63 5.20 -15.51 -5.76
N PRO A 64 3.90 -15.72 -5.46
CA PRO A 64 3.10 -14.75 -4.72
C PRO A 64 3.47 -14.72 -3.23
N PRO A 65 3.05 -13.67 -2.49
CA PRO A 65 3.27 -13.57 -1.03
C PRO A 65 2.69 -14.70 -0.20
N THR A 66 1.76 -15.48 -0.76
CA THR A 66 1.17 -16.67 -0.14
C THR A 66 2.12 -17.88 -0.17
N GLU A 67 3.06 -17.92 -1.12
CA GLU A 67 3.98 -19.04 -1.32
C GLU A 67 5.41 -18.72 -0.87
N ASP A 68 5.83 -17.46 -0.97
CA ASP A 68 7.18 -17.03 -0.60
C ASP A 68 7.19 -16.30 0.76
N ALA A 69 7.79 -16.95 1.75
CA ALA A 69 7.94 -16.43 3.11
C ALA A 69 8.77 -15.13 3.18
N LEU A 70 9.63 -14.85 2.19
CA LEU A 70 10.44 -13.62 2.19
C LEU A 70 9.59 -12.37 1.92
N ILE A 71 8.56 -12.50 1.09
CA ILE A 71 7.68 -11.39 0.69
C ILE A 71 6.32 -11.45 1.38
N ALA A 72 6.05 -12.48 2.19
CA ALA A 72 4.88 -12.57 3.03
C ALA A 72 4.76 -11.36 3.98
N THR A 73 3.55 -10.82 4.09
CA THR A 73 3.26 -9.68 4.96
C THR A 73 2.98 -10.16 6.39
N GLY A 74 3.42 -9.39 7.40
CA GLY A 74 3.14 -9.61 8.83
C GLY A 74 4.21 -10.32 9.63
N LEU A 75 5.32 -10.69 8.99
CA LEU A 75 6.39 -11.41 9.66
C LEU A 75 7.32 -10.46 10.42
N ARG A 76 7.47 -9.22 9.94
CA ARG A 76 8.45 -8.28 10.48
C ARG A 76 7.82 -7.41 11.57
N LYS A 77 8.53 -7.23 12.69
CA LYS A 77 8.05 -6.47 13.86
C LYS A 77 7.70 -5.00 13.57
N PHE A 78 8.34 -4.40 12.57
CA PHE A 78 8.11 -3.00 12.19
C PHE A 78 6.96 -2.83 11.18
N GLU A 79 6.45 -3.92 10.60
CA GLU A 79 5.37 -3.84 9.64
C GLU A 79 4.06 -3.44 10.30
N LYS A 80 3.27 -2.69 9.55
CA LYS A 80 1.97 -2.24 10.02
C LYS A 80 0.98 -3.40 9.92
N PRO A 81 0.10 -3.59 10.92
CA PRO A 81 -0.83 -4.72 10.91
C PRO A 81 -1.96 -4.57 9.90
N TYR A 82 -2.23 -3.35 9.42
CA TYR A 82 -3.28 -3.02 8.46
C TYR A 82 -2.70 -2.44 7.16
N PRO A 83 -3.41 -2.55 6.02
CA PRO A 83 -2.98 -1.98 4.75
C PRO A 83 -3.01 -0.44 4.81
N ILE A 84 -1.98 0.20 4.23
CA ILE A 84 -1.82 1.65 4.19
C ILE A 84 -1.91 2.11 2.73
N PRO A 85 -3.02 2.72 2.30
CA PRO A 85 -3.15 3.30 0.97
C PRO A 85 -2.41 4.65 0.86
N ASN A 86 -2.39 5.19 -0.36
CA ASN A 86 -1.99 6.58 -0.59
C ASN A 86 -3.06 7.54 -0.07
N TYR A 87 -2.64 8.52 0.74
CA TYR A 87 -3.52 9.54 1.33
C TYR A 87 -3.41 10.92 0.67
N THR A 88 -2.80 11.00 -0.52
CA THR A 88 -2.67 12.25 -1.28
C THR A 88 -4.02 12.95 -1.46
N GLN A 89 -4.05 14.28 -1.33
CA GLN A 89 -5.28 15.11 -1.37
C GLN A 89 -6.36 14.78 -0.31
N THR A 90 -6.04 13.97 0.71
CA THR A 90 -6.92 13.74 1.87
C THR A 90 -6.41 14.45 3.12
N ARG A 91 -7.19 14.44 4.21
CA ARG A 91 -6.73 14.94 5.52
C ARG A 91 -5.53 14.16 6.08
N GLY A 92 -5.33 12.91 5.64
CA GLY A 92 -4.22 12.05 6.02
C GLY A 92 -2.96 12.23 5.18
N ALA A 93 -2.92 13.20 4.26
CA ALA A 93 -1.77 13.45 3.41
C ALA A 93 -0.51 13.76 4.25
N PHE A 94 0.64 13.24 3.80
CA PHE A 94 1.91 13.51 4.44
C PHE A 94 2.23 15.01 4.38
N LYS A 95 2.53 15.60 5.54
CA LYS A 95 2.98 16.99 5.67
C LYS A 95 4.43 16.99 6.13
N THR A 96 5.31 17.57 5.33
CA THR A 96 6.71 17.74 5.71
C THR A 96 6.83 18.79 6.81
N TYR A 97 7.79 18.59 7.69
CA TYR A 97 8.14 19.52 8.76
C TYR A 97 9.64 19.43 9.05
N SER A 98 10.20 20.46 9.68
CA SER A 98 11.57 20.40 10.17
C SER A 98 11.65 19.41 11.33
N THR A 99 12.45 18.35 11.17
CA THR A 99 12.79 17.43 12.28
C THR A 99 13.83 18.03 13.24
N THR A 100 14.31 19.24 12.97
CA THR A 100 15.31 19.94 13.78
C THR A 100 14.66 20.98 14.69
N LYS A 101 15.20 21.09 15.92
CA LYS A 101 14.89 22.19 16.83
C LYS A 101 15.63 23.46 16.39
N PRO A 102 15.14 24.66 16.74
CA PRO A 102 15.90 25.90 16.54
C PRO A 102 17.30 25.78 17.13
N LYS A 103 18.32 26.19 16.37
CA LYS A 103 19.73 26.12 16.82
C LYS A 103 20.07 27.19 17.86
N ILE A 104 19.29 28.27 17.89
CA ILE A 104 19.45 29.41 18.79
C ILE A 104 18.18 29.51 19.62
N SER A 105 18.31 29.49 20.94
CA SER A 105 17.20 29.73 21.87
C SER A 105 16.99 31.22 22.08
N ALA A 106 15.73 31.68 21.98
CA ALA A 106 15.37 33.03 22.37
C ALA A 106 15.39 33.17 23.89
N TRP A 107 15.64 34.38 24.39
CA TRP A 107 15.45 34.70 25.80
C TRP A 107 13.95 34.75 26.12
N GLU A 108 13.54 34.07 27.20
CA GLU A 108 12.17 34.14 27.72
C GLU A 108 12.05 35.30 28.72
N PRO A 109 11.26 36.36 28.43
CA PRO A 109 11.18 37.53 29.29
C PRO A 109 10.46 37.24 30.61
N VAL A 110 11.08 37.66 31.72
CA VAL A 110 10.44 37.65 33.04
C VAL A 110 10.13 39.09 33.45
N ALA A 111 8.86 39.43 33.60
CA ALA A 111 8.42 40.73 34.06
C ALA A 111 8.54 40.84 35.60
N ALA A 112 9.33 41.77 36.10
CA ALA A 112 9.44 42.08 37.53
C ALA A 112 8.61 43.31 37.89
N GLN A 113 7.95 43.29 39.05
CA GLN A 113 7.26 44.46 39.59
C GLN A 113 8.28 45.52 40.05
N ARG A 114 7.97 46.80 39.83
CA ARG A 114 8.75 47.92 40.39
C ARG A 114 8.39 48.06 41.87
N THR A 115 9.41 48.10 42.74
CA THR A 115 9.27 48.39 44.18
C THR A 115 9.65 49.82 44.48
#